data_AF-A0A3D0S9K7-F1
#
_entry.id   AF-A0A3D0S9K7-F1
#
_cell.length_a   1.000
_cell.length_b   1.000
_cell.length_c   1.000
_cell.angle_alpha   90.00
_cell.angle_beta   90.00
_cell.angle_gamma   90.00
#
_symmetry.space_group_name_H-M   'P 1'
#
loop_
_entity.id
_entity.type
_entity.pdbx_description
1 polymer ?
#
loop_
_entity_poly.entity_id
_entity_poly.type
_entity_poly.pdbx_seq_one_letter_code
_entity_poly.pdbx_strand_id
1 'polypeptide(L)'
;SVEEYLTKDVEKYYPLFGDIWIGTLADKDYADLFKDVDPKEVPRKNYLVALRFFNNDKSPEAGLSDWTNAYYNMKPEWLVHVASKRTEFARHPDSAEALAAPILLKKARIEWEGIVKNNKWNALPWEEKQAIYAARAESNLRMWADIELESNINKIPYGGDVYKAAMELGGKYLTAYWHQWKRLPKVEDASTICHRFGKQSRECGLVNGWANGVYAQRQEWESQAQQKQLEEIKAQRKFEAAVNQKREWRCTSTNNGAKLCKYY
;
A
#
# COMPACT_ATOMS: atom_id res chain seq x y z
N SER A 1 -11.19 -8.79 29.19
CA SER A 1 -10.54 -10.10 28.85
C SER A 1 -11.41 -11.26 29.33
N VAL A 2 -11.06 -12.54 29.08
CA VAL A 2 -11.78 -13.69 29.70
C VAL A 2 -11.75 -13.58 31.23
N GLU A 3 -10.63 -13.14 31.78
CA GLU A 3 -10.45 -12.83 33.22
C GLU A 3 -11.45 -11.75 33.71
N GLU A 4 -11.68 -10.71 32.92
CA GLU A 4 -12.65 -9.65 33.23
C GLU A 4 -14.12 -10.09 33.08
N TYR A 5 -14.38 -11.03 32.16
CA TYR A 5 -15.71 -11.62 31.98
C TYR A 5 -16.04 -12.62 33.11
N LEU A 6 -15.07 -13.41 33.53
CA LEU A 6 -15.17 -14.37 34.64
C LEU A 6 -15.24 -13.70 36.02
N THR A 7 -15.19 -12.37 36.12
CA THR A 7 -15.26 -11.63 37.40
C THR A 7 -16.47 -10.71 37.51
N LYS A 8 -17.04 -10.23 36.39
CA LYS A 8 -18.16 -9.26 36.38
C LYS A 8 -19.56 -9.90 36.24
N ASP A 9 -19.68 -11.06 35.59
CA ASP A 9 -20.97 -11.72 35.29
C ASP A 9 -21.06 -13.15 35.85
N VAL A 10 -20.24 -13.46 36.87
CA VAL A 10 -20.16 -14.80 37.49
C VAL A 10 -21.55 -15.33 37.81
N GLU A 11 -22.38 -14.59 38.54
CA GLU A 11 -23.70 -15.04 38.99
C GLU A 11 -24.70 -15.34 37.87
N LYS A 12 -24.50 -14.78 36.66
CA LYS A 12 -25.39 -15.02 35.52
C LYS A 12 -25.05 -16.30 34.76
N TYR A 13 -23.84 -16.81 34.92
CA TYR A 13 -23.28 -17.92 34.12
C TYR A 13 -22.55 -18.98 34.97
N TYR A 14 -22.67 -18.95 36.30
CA TYR A 14 -22.05 -19.93 37.19
C TYR A 14 -23.00 -21.08 37.61
N PRO A 15 -22.48 -22.32 37.71
CA PRO A 15 -21.25 -22.82 37.11
C PRO A 15 -21.55 -23.59 35.82
N LEU A 16 -21.12 -23.06 34.67
CA LEU A 16 -21.15 -23.82 33.40
C LEU A 16 -20.02 -24.86 33.32
N PHE A 17 -18.88 -24.62 33.98
CA PHE A 17 -17.68 -25.46 33.91
C PHE A 17 -17.47 -26.24 35.20
N GLY A 18 -17.16 -27.52 35.06
CA GLY A 18 -16.80 -28.38 36.18
C GLY A 18 -15.32 -28.73 36.26
N ASP A 19 -14.56 -28.52 35.17
CA ASP A 19 -13.09 -28.67 35.19
C ASP A 19 -12.42 -27.81 34.11
N ILE A 20 -11.18 -27.38 34.36
CA ILE A 20 -10.36 -26.58 33.46
C ILE A 20 -8.95 -27.13 33.46
N TRP A 21 -8.47 -27.51 32.28
CA TRP A 21 -7.09 -27.88 32.05
C TRP A 21 -6.37 -26.81 31.25
N ILE A 22 -5.17 -26.45 31.69
CA ILE A 22 -4.26 -25.56 30.98
C ILE A 22 -2.92 -26.27 30.89
N GLY A 23 -2.46 -26.54 29.68
CA GLY A 23 -1.21 -27.25 29.53
C GLY A 23 -0.57 -27.10 28.16
N THR A 24 0.59 -27.74 28.04
CA THR A 24 1.46 -27.71 26.87
C THR A 24 1.92 -29.13 26.52
N LEU A 25 2.65 -29.27 25.42
CA LEU A 25 3.24 -30.56 25.04
C LEU A 25 4.27 -31.02 26.08
N ALA A 26 4.31 -32.32 26.32
CA ALA A 26 5.36 -32.93 27.12
C ALA A 26 6.74 -32.59 26.53
N ASP A 27 7.75 -32.44 27.41
CA ASP A 27 9.13 -32.12 26.97
C ASP A 27 9.66 -33.12 25.94
N LYS A 28 9.34 -34.41 26.13
CA LYS A 28 9.72 -35.46 25.19
C LYS A 28 9.10 -35.27 23.82
N ASP A 29 7.78 -35.08 23.73
CA ASP A 29 7.08 -34.91 22.45
C ASP A 29 7.56 -33.65 21.71
N TYR A 30 7.89 -32.59 22.46
CA TYR A 30 8.43 -31.36 21.92
C TYR A 30 9.87 -31.52 21.42
N ALA A 31 10.72 -32.21 22.19
CA ALA A 31 12.09 -32.53 21.82
C ALA A 31 12.13 -33.46 20.61
N ASP A 32 11.27 -34.50 20.57
CA ASP A 32 11.16 -35.43 19.45
C ASP A 32 10.72 -34.73 18.16
N LEU A 33 9.80 -33.75 18.26
CA LEU A 33 9.34 -32.96 17.11
C LEU A 33 10.46 -32.12 16.49
N PHE A 34 11.42 -31.64 17.29
CA PHE A 34 12.46 -30.70 16.88
C PHE A 34 13.90 -31.22 17.04
N LYS A 35 14.07 -32.55 17.17
CA LYS A 35 15.36 -33.18 17.47
C LYS A 35 16.51 -32.84 16.51
N ASP A 36 16.18 -32.60 15.24
CA ASP A 36 17.13 -32.30 14.16
C ASP A 36 17.04 -30.84 13.68
N VAL A 37 16.40 -29.97 14.45
CA VAL A 37 16.17 -28.55 14.10
C VAL A 37 17.19 -27.65 14.82
N ASP A 38 17.59 -26.54 14.18
CA ASP A 38 18.43 -25.53 14.82
C ASP A 38 17.75 -25.02 16.11
N PRO A 39 18.42 -25.03 17.27
CA PRO A 39 17.87 -24.54 18.53
C PRO A 39 17.30 -23.11 18.47
N LYS A 40 17.79 -22.27 17.55
CA LYS A 40 17.28 -20.90 17.33
C LYS A 40 15.96 -20.85 16.56
N GLU A 41 15.62 -21.94 15.89
CA GLU A 41 14.38 -22.10 15.13
C GLU A 41 13.29 -22.82 15.93
N VAL A 42 13.65 -23.45 17.04
CA VAL A 42 12.71 -24.12 17.94
C VAL A 42 11.79 -23.07 18.57
N PRO A 43 10.47 -23.14 18.32
CA PRO A 43 9.53 -22.17 18.87
C PRO A 43 9.45 -22.27 20.39
N ARG A 44 8.71 -21.35 21.02
CA ARG A 44 8.33 -21.54 22.42
C ARG A 44 7.20 -22.56 22.50
N LYS A 45 7.09 -23.21 23.64
CA LYS A 45 5.99 -24.11 23.92
C LYS A 45 4.66 -23.35 23.90
N ASN A 46 3.76 -23.82 23.04
CA ASN A 46 2.39 -23.33 22.97
C ASN A 46 1.56 -23.94 24.08
N TYR A 47 0.60 -23.17 24.60
CA TYR A 47 -0.37 -23.67 25.57
C TYR A 47 -1.74 -23.82 24.92
N LEU A 48 -2.56 -24.67 25.52
CA LEU A 48 -3.96 -24.84 25.18
C LEU A 48 -4.79 -24.96 26.45
N VAL A 49 -6.02 -24.46 26.35
CA VAL A 49 -7.03 -24.58 27.40
C VAL A 49 -8.03 -25.62 26.95
N ALA A 50 -8.33 -26.59 27.80
CA ALA A 50 -9.43 -27.52 27.62
C ALA A 50 -10.40 -27.39 28.79
N LEU A 51 -11.69 -27.54 28.52
CA LEU A 51 -12.76 -27.30 29.48
C LEU A 51 -13.64 -28.54 29.58
N ARG A 52 -14.12 -28.85 30.78
CA ARG A 52 -15.27 -29.72 31.01
C ARG A 52 -16.43 -28.91 31.57
N PHE A 53 -17.61 -29.24 31.11
CA PHE A 53 -18.86 -28.64 31.56
C PHE A 53 -19.55 -29.57 32.55
N PHE A 54 -20.35 -29.03 33.46
CA PHE A 54 -21.31 -29.88 34.15
C PHE A 54 -22.32 -30.42 33.14
N ASN A 55 -22.66 -31.71 33.23
CA ASN A 55 -23.72 -32.29 32.39
C ASN A 55 -25.05 -31.59 32.62
N ASN A 56 -25.32 -31.23 33.88
CA ASN A 56 -26.41 -30.38 34.32
C ASN A 56 -25.86 -29.28 35.24
N ASP A 57 -25.95 -28.03 34.79
CA ASP A 57 -25.51 -26.83 35.52
C ASP A 57 -26.30 -26.59 36.82
N LYS A 58 -27.50 -27.17 36.94
CA LYS A 58 -28.35 -27.12 38.14
C LYS A 58 -28.20 -28.33 39.07
N SER A 59 -27.46 -29.36 38.65
CA SER A 59 -27.24 -30.62 39.38
C SER A 59 -25.81 -31.12 39.10
N PRO A 60 -24.79 -30.51 39.72
CA PRO A 60 -23.37 -30.82 39.48
C PRO A 60 -22.99 -32.29 39.71
N GLU A 61 -23.73 -32.99 40.56
CA GLU A 61 -23.61 -34.41 40.84
C GLU A 61 -23.95 -35.31 39.64
N ALA A 62 -24.60 -34.77 38.60
CA ALA A 62 -24.88 -35.48 37.34
C ALA A 62 -23.62 -35.74 36.48
N GLY A 63 -22.45 -35.33 36.97
CA GLY A 63 -21.16 -35.58 36.34
C GLY A 63 -20.75 -34.50 35.33
N LEU A 64 -19.61 -34.75 34.69
CA LEU A 64 -18.96 -33.83 33.78
C LEU A 64 -19.07 -34.30 32.34
N SER A 65 -19.02 -33.35 31.41
CA SER A 65 -18.85 -33.62 29.98
C SER A 65 -17.43 -34.11 29.68
N ASP A 66 -17.24 -34.63 28.47
CA ASP A 66 -15.91 -34.83 27.90
C ASP A 66 -15.14 -33.51 27.78
N TRP A 67 -13.82 -33.63 27.65
CA TRP A 67 -12.94 -32.50 27.40
C TRP A 67 -13.26 -31.82 26.08
N THR A 68 -13.40 -30.50 26.10
CA THR A 68 -13.60 -29.68 24.91
C THR A 68 -12.48 -28.66 24.79
N ASN A 69 -11.93 -28.51 23.59
CA ASN A 69 -10.89 -27.51 23.34
C ASN A 69 -11.46 -26.10 23.43
N ALA A 70 -10.84 -25.27 24.27
CA ALA A 70 -11.04 -23.84 24.26
C ALA A 70 -9.91 -23.17 23.46
N TYR A 71 -10.29 -22.44 22.42
CA TYR A 71 -9.32 -21.64 21.68
C TYR A 71 -8.90 -20.43 22.53
N TYR A 72 -7.62 -20.08 22.47
CA TYR A 72 -6.97 -19.02 23.27
C TYR A 72 -7.68 -17.65 23.22
N ASN A 73 -8.52 -17.40 22.22
CA ASN A 73 -9.27 -16.16 22.00
C ASN A 73 -10.79 -16.39 21.98
N MET A 74 -11.31 -17.35 22.75
CA MET A 74 -12.75 -17.55 22.84
C MET A 74 -13.42 -16.33 23.46
N LYS A 75 -14.37 -15.75 22.72
CA LYS A 75 -15.27 -14.74 23.27
C LYS A 75 -16.25 -15.40 24.24
N PRO A 76 -16.77 -14.67 25.22
CA PRO A 76 -17.64 -15.25 26.22
C PRO A 76 -18.96 -15.84 25.68
N GLU A 77 -19.52 -15.24 24.63
CA GLU A 77 -20.73 -15.76 23.97
C GLU A 77 -20.48 -17.13 23.34
N TRP A 78 -19.23 -17.38 22.93
CA TRP A 78 -18.79 -18.66 22.40
C TRP A 78 -18.69 -19.73 23.49
N LEU A 79 -18.34 -19.35 24.73
CA LEU A 79 -18.34 -20.28 25.86
C LEU A 79 -19.76 -20.77 26.19
N VAL A 80 -20.74 -19.86 26.18
CA VAL A 80 -22.16 -20.22 26.37
C VAL A 80 -22.67 -21.09 25.22
N HIS A 81 -22.23 -20.82 23.99
CA HIS A 81 -22.59 -21.65 22.83
C HIS A 81 -22.01 -23.07 22.89
N VAL A 82 -20.76 -23.22 23.35
CA VAL A 82 -20.15 -24.54 23.53
C VAL A 82 -20.83 -25.29 24.66
N ALA A 83 -21.13 -24.62 25.78
CA ALA A 83 -21.84 -25.22 26.90
C ALA A 83 -23.27 -25.70 26.52
N SER A 84 -23.99 -24.95 25.69
CA SER A 84 -25.34 -25.34 25.23
C SER A 84 -25.34 -26.53 24.26
N LYS A 85 -24.19 -26.83 23.66
CA LYS A 85 -23.95 -27.94 22.73
C LYS A 85 -22.98 -28.99 23.25
N ARG A 86 -22.80 -29.05 24.58
CA ARG A 86 -21.82 -29.93 25.26
C ARG A 86 -21.94 -31.42 24.88
N THR A 87 -23.12 -31.89 24.48
CA THR A 87 -23.36 -33.25 23.99
C THR A 87 -22.94 -33.48 22.53
N GLU A 88 -22.83 -32.41 21.72
CA GLU A 88 -22.40 -32.46 20.32
C GLU A 88 -20.87 -32.35 20.16
N PHE A 89 -20.20 -31.75 21.16
CA PHE A 89 -18.75 -31.53 21.16
C PHE A 89 -17.95 -32.64 21.85
N ALA A 90 -18.59 -33.75 22.26
CA ALA A 90 -17.95 -34.93 22.80
C ALA A 90 -16.92 -35.49 21.80
N ARG A 91 -15.66 -35.09 21.96
CA ARG A 91 -14.54 -35.61 21.20
C ARG A 91 -13.68 -36.38 22.19
N HIS A 92 -13.74 -37.70 22.11
CA HIS A 92 -12.80 -38.63 22.73
C HIS A 92 -11.38 -38.08 22.54
N PRO A 93 -10.75 -37.66 23.63
CA PRO A 93 -10.04 -38.63 24.46
C PRO A 93 -10.26 -38.49 25.97
N ASP A 94 -9.84 -39.51 26.70
CA ASP A 94 -10.04 -39.68 28.15
C ASP A 94 -9.32 -38.61 29.01
N SER A 95 -8.41 -37.84 28.41
CA SER A 95 -7.61 -36.79 29.07
C SER A 95 -7.51 -35.51 28.24
N ALA A 96 -7.35 -34.36 28.91
CA ALA A 96 -7.17 -33.07 28.26
C ALA A 96 -5.87 -33.03 27.45
N GLU A 97 -4.83 -33.71 27.91
CA GLU A 97 -3.53 -33.85 27.28
C GLU A 97 -3.65 -34.50 25.89
N ALA A 98 -4.38 -35.61 25.80
CA ALA A 98 -4.58 -36.32 24.54
C ALA A 98 -5.40 -35.50 23.54
N LEU A 99 -6.31 -34.64 24.03
CA LEU A 99 -7.10 -33.73 23.20
C LEU A 99 -6.23 -32.58 22.68
N ALA A 100 -5.34 -32.06 23.54
CA ALA A 100 -4.50 -30.91 23.27
C ALA A 100 -3.30 -31.25 22.36
N ALA A 101 -2.71 -32.43 22.52
CA ALA A 101 -1.45 -32.79 21.88
C ALA A 101 -1.45 -32.61 20.34
N PRO A 102 -2.45 -33.11 19.57
CA PRO A 102 -2.45 -32.92 18.11
C PRO A 102 -2.53 -31.44 17.69
N ILE A 103 -3.28 -30.61 18.43
CA ILE A 103 -3.43 -29.18 18.14
C ILE A 103 -2.14 -28.44 18.47
N LEU A 104 -1.54 -28.75 19.61
CA LEU A 104 -0.30 -28.14 20.04
C LEU A 104 0.87 -28.53 19.12
N LEU A 105 0.94 -29.78 18.66
CA LEU A 105 1.94 -30.23 17.67
C LEU A 105 1.77 -29.48 16.36
N LYS A 106 0.53 -29.35 15.87
CA LYS A 106 0.23 -28.60 14.64
C LYS A 106 0.61 -27.13 14.77
N LYS A 107 0.29 -26.48 15.89
CA LYS A 107 0.66 -25.08 16.17
C LYS A 107 2.17 -24.90 16.21
N ALA A 108 2.88 -25.77 16.95
CA ALA A 108 4.33 -25.74 17.06
C ALA A 108 5.00 -25.87 15.68
N ARG A 109 4.49 -26.76 14.82
CA ARG A 109 4.99 -26.90 13.44
C ARG A 109 4.78 -25.63 12.60
N ILE A 110 3.59 -25.04 12.63
CA ILE A 110 3.28 -23.81 11.89
C ILE A 110 4.19 -22.66 12.35
N GLU A 111 4.40 -22.54 13.67
CA GLU A 111 5.27 -21.51 14.23
C GLU A 111 6.72 -21.70 13.81
N TRP A 112 7.23 -22.94 13.87
CA TRP A 112 8.55 -23.30 13.37
C TRP A 112 8.72 -22.96 11.88
N GLU A 113 7.78 -23.35 11.02
CA GLU A 113 7.81 -23.03 9.59
C GLU A 113 7.84 -21.51 9.35
N GLY A 114 7.13 -20.75 10.18
CA GLY A 114 7.15 -19.29 10.20
C GLY A 114 8.53 -18.73 10.58
N ILE A 115 9.16 -19.27 11.64
CA ILE A 115 10.49 -18.87 12.08
C ILE A 115 11.54 -19.19 11.01
N VAL A 116 11.54 -20.41 10.47
CA VAL A 116 12.45 -20.82 9.38
C VAL A 116 12.32 -19.89 8.18
N LYS A 117 11.09 -19.60 7.75
CA LYS A 117 10.85 -18.68 6.64
C LYS A 117 11.36 -17.27 6.94
N ASN A 118 11.13 -16.78 8.15
CA ASN A 118 11.59 -15.46 8.57
C ASN A 118 13.12 -15.41 8.67
N ASN A 119 13.77 -16.44 9.21
CA ASN A 119 15.22 -16.53 9.29
C ASN A 119 15.85 -16.60 7.90
N LYS A 120 15.31 -17.43 7.00
CA LYS A 120 15.71 -17.47 5.59
C LYS A 120 15.57 -16.10 4.95
N TRP A 121 14.44 -15.43 5.14
CA TRP A 121 14.23 -14.06 4.65
C TRP A 121 15.26 -13.08 5.23
N ASN A 122 15.50 -13.11 6.53
CA ASN A 122 16.43 -12.21 7.20
C ASN A 122 17.88 -12.43 6.77
N ALA A 123 18.24 -13.68 6.48
CA ALA A 123 19.55 -14.05 5.97
C ALA A 123 19.79 -13.62 4.51
N LEU A 124 18.74 -13.30 3.73
CA LEU A 124 18.93 -12.81 2.37
C LEU A 124 19.70 -11.48 2.36
N PRO A 125 20.67 -11.31 1.44
CA PRO A 125 21.29 -10.02 1.15
C PRO A 125 20.25 -8.93 0.86
N TRP A 126 20.61 -7.68 1.11
CA TRP A 126 19.70 -6.56 0.90
C TRP A 126 19.31 -6.41 -0.58
N GLU A 127 20.24 -6.66 -1.49
CA GLU A 127 20.04 -6.60 -2.94
C GLU A 127 18.99 -7.62 -3.40
N GLU A 128 19.02 -8.84 -2.86
CA GLU A 128 18.02 -9.87 -3.16
C GLU A 128 16.65 -9.51 -2.59
N LYS A 129 16.61 -8.97 -1.36
CA LYS A 129 15.35 -8.45 -0.79
C LYS A 129 14.77 -7.34 -1.66
N GLN A 130 15.59 -6.40 -2.13
CA GLN A 130 15.17 -5.34 -3.03
C GLN A 130 14.63 -5.89 -4.35
N ALA A 131 15.28 -6.89 -4.95
CA ALA A 131 14.79 -7.55 -6.16
C ALA A 131 13.42 -8.20 -5.93
N ILE A 132 13.21 -8.86 -4.78
CA ILE A 132 11.91 -9.45 -4.41
C ILE A 132 10.85 -8.37 -4.19
N TYR A 133 11.20 -7.26 -3.53
CA TYR A 133 10.29 -6.13 -3.35
C TYR A 133 9.92 -5.48 -4.68
N ALA A 134 10.89 -5.28 -5.57
CA ALA A 134 10.67 -4.74 -6.91
C ALA A 134 9.76 -5.67 -7.74
N ALA A 135 10.02 -6.99 -7.72
CA ALA A 135 9.18 -7.97 -8.41
C ALA A 135 7.75 -8.00 -7.84
N ARG A 136 7.57 -7.89 -6.52
CA ARG A 136 6.24 -7.79 -5.90
C ARG A 136 5.54 -6.48 -6.24
N ALA A 137 6.26 -5.36 -6.23
CA ALA A 137 5.70 -4.06 -6.62
C ALA A 137 5.24 -4.09 -8.08
N GLU A 138 6.05 -4.64 -8.98
CA GLU A 138 5.70 -4.84 -10.38
C GLU A 138 4.48 -5.77 -10.52
N SER A 139 4.46 -6.92 -9.83
CA SER A 139 3.33 -7.86 -9.87
C SER A 139 2.03 -7.22 -9.36
N ASN A 140 2.10 -6.43 -8.29
CA ASN A 140 0.95 -5.71 -7.75
C ASN A 140 0.48 -4.64 -8.73
N LEU A 141 1.40 -3.90 -9.35
CA LEU A 141 1.08 -2.89 -10.36
C LEU A 141 0.38 -3.52 -11.57
N ARG A 142 0.88 -4.66 -12.06
CA ARG A 142 0.25 -5.44 -13.14
C ARG A 142 -1.17 -5.86 -12.77
N MET A 143 -1.34 -6.42 -11.57
CA MET A 143 -2.64 -6.88 -11.09
C MET A 143 -3.67 -5.75 -11.05
N TRP A 144 -3.33 -4.60 -10.44
CA TRP A 144 -4.26 -3.47 -10.35
C TRP A 144 -4.56 -2.84 -11.71
N ALA A 145 -3.55 -2.70 -12.57
CA ALA A 145 -3.75 -2.21 -13.93
C ALA A 145 -4.62 -3.16 -14.76
N ASP A 146 -4.47 -4.47 -14.60
CA ASP A 146 -5.33 -5.47 -15.26
C ASP A 146 -6.78 -5.38 -14.77
N ILE A 147 -6.99 -5.26 -13.45
CA ILE A 147 -8.34 -5.04 -12.88
C ILE A 147 -8.97 -3.75 -13.43
N GLU A 148 -8.21 -2.66 -13.55
CA GLU A 148 -8.70 -1.38 -14.09
C GLU A 148 -9.07 -1.50 -15.58
N LEU A 149 -8.29 -2.24 -16.38
CA LEU A 149 -8.61 -2.51 -17.79
C LEU A 149 -9.85 -3.40 -17.96
N GLU A 150 -9.99 -4.44 -17.13
CA GLU A 150 -11.12 -5.37 -17.18
C GLU A 150 -12.42 -4.71 -16.72
N SER A 151 -12.34 -3.86 -15.69
CA SER A 151 -13.52 -3.24 -15.08
C SER A 151 -14.16 -2.16 -15.96
N ASN A 152 -13.38 -1.46 -16.80
CA ASN A 152 -13.94 -0.45 -17.71
C ASN A 152 -12.95 0.00 -18.80
N ILE A 153 -12.76 -0.79 -19.84
CA ILE A 153 -11.77 -0.52 -20.91
C ILE A 153 -11.95 0.86 -21.61
N ASN A 154 -13.16 1.44 -21.56
CA ASN A 154 -13.48 2.74 -22.16
C ASN A 154 -13.43 3.91 -21.17
N LYS A 155 -13.12 3.65 -19.89
CA LYS A 155 -13.12 4.66 -18.82
C LYS A 155 -11.90 4.52 -17.92
N ILE A 156 -10.73 4.31 -18.52
CA ILE A 156 -9.43 4.30 -17.85
C ILE A 156 -9.21 5.70 -17.21
N PRO A 157 -9.05 5.81 -15.89
CA PRO A 157 -8.77 7.08 -15.22
C PRO A 157 -7.51 7.77 -15.75
N TYR A 158 -7.57 9.11 -15.87
CA TYR A 158 -6.41 9.90 -16.24
C TYR A 158 -5.41 9.93 -15.07
N GLY A 159 -4.24 9.31 -15.25
CA GLY A 159 -3.22 9.21 -14.19
C GLY A 159 -3.45 8.07 -13.20
N GLY A 160 -4.34 7.12 -13.51
CA GLY A 160 -4.64 5.94 -12.68
C GLY A 160 -3.56 4.85 -12.73
N ASP A 161 -3.92 3.64 -12.30
CA ASP A 161 -2.95 2.53 -12.20
C ASP A 161 -2.54 2.00 -13.58
N VAL A 162 -3.41 2.08 -14.60
CA VAL A 162 -3.03 1.77 -15.99
C VAL A 162 -2.01 2.78 -16.52
N TYR A 163 -2.08 4.05 -16.12
CA TYR A 163 -1.05 5.03 -16.49
C TYR A 163 0.29 4.73 -15.82
N LYS A 164 0.30 4.40 -14.52
CA LYS A 164 1.54 3.99 -13.83
C LYS A 164 2.14 2.74 -14.48
N ALA A 165 1.31 1.75 -14.78
CA ALA A 165 1.73 0.55 -15.51
C ALA A 165 2.18 0.86 -16.95
N ALA A 166 1.60 1.85 -17.62
CA ALA A 166 2.06 2.31 -18.93
C ALA A 166 3.47 2.92 -18.87
N MET A 167 3.74 3.73 -17.86
CA MET A 167 5.05 4.35 -17.63
C MET A 167 6.13 3.31 -17.32
N GLU A 168 5.79 2.30 -16.51
CA GLU A 168 6.77 1.32 -16.06
C GLU A 168 6.88 0.09 -16.96
N LEU A 169 5.77 -0.42 -17.48
CA LEU A 169 5.71 -1.73 -18.15
C LEU A 169 5.45 -1.62 -19.65
N GLY A 170 4.95 -0.47 -20.13
CA GLY A 170 4.74 -0.23 -21.55
C GLY A 170 3.68 -1.15 -22.17
N GLY A 171 3.89 -1.55 -23.43
CA GLY A 171 3.10 -2.59 -24.09
C GLY A 171 1.58 -2.36 -24.08
N LYS A 172 0.83 -3.34 -23.55
CA LYS A 172 -0.64 -3.32 -23.53
C LYS A 172 -1.20 -2.15 -22.72
N TYR A 173 -0.56 -1.81 -21.59
CA TYR A 173 -1.03 -0.74 -20.70
C TYR A 173 -0.90 0.63 -21.37
N LEU A 174 0.26 0.89 -21.97
CA LEU A 174 0.48 2.13 -22.72
C LEU A 174 -0.43 2.22 -23.93
N THR A 175 -0.61 1.12 -24.67
CA THR A 175 -1.50 1.10 -25.83
C THR A 175 -2.95 1.40 -25.43
N ALA A 176 -3.46 0.78 -24.37
CA ALA A 176 -4.82 0.99 -23.87
C ALA A 176 -5.01 2.43 -23.36
N TYR A 177 -4.08 2.92 -22.53
CA TYR A 177 -4.10 4.30 -22.04
C TYR A 177 -4.08 5.31 -23.20
N TRP A 178 -3.21 5.10 -24.17
CA TRP A 178 -3.08 5.97 -25.34
C TRP A 178 -4.31 5.93 -26.24
N HIS A 179 -4.95 4.77 -26.39
CA HIS A 179 -6.17 4.64 -27.16
C HIS A 179 -7.25 5.61 -26.65
N GLN A 180 -7.40 5.72 -25.33
CA GLN A 180 -8.39 6.60 -24.73
C GLN A 180 -7.97 8.07 -24.68
N TRP A 181 -6.74 8.35 -24.20
CA TRP A 181 -6.35 9.74 -23.87
C TRP A 181 -5.57 10.44 -24.96
N LYS A 182 -4.81 9.71 -25.79
CA LYS A 182 -3.92 10.26 -26.84
C LYS A 182 -2.92 11.33 -26.35
N ARG A 183 -2.68 11.38 -25.04
CA ARG A 183 -1.79 12.34 -24.36
C ARG A 183 -1.36 11.77 -23.02
N LEU A 184 -0.24 12.27 -22.50
CA LEU A 184 0.23 11.96 -21.14
C LEU A 184 -0.14 13.10 -20.17
N PRO A 185 -0.23 12.82 -18.85
CA PRO A 185 -0.38 13.84 -17.80
C PRO A 185 0.65 14.96 -17.89
N LYS A 186 1.91 14.62 -18.17
CA LYS A 186 3.00 15.58 -18.37
C LYS A 186 3.70 15.31 -19.69
N VAL A 187 4.19 16.35 -20.36
CA VAL A 187 4.91 16.18 -21.64
C VAL A 187 6.25 15.49 -21.43
N GLU A 188 6.89 15.73 -20.28
CA GLU A 188 8.17 15.15 -19.89
C GLU A 188 8.12 13.63 -19.74
N ASP A 189 6.93 13.08 -19.46
CA ASP A 189 6.71 11.63 -19.35
C ASP A 189 7.02 10.90 -20.67
N ALA A 190 6.87 11.58 -21.81
CA ALA A 190 7.22 11.01 -23.10
C ALA A 190 8.73 10.73 -23.20
N SER A 191 9.56 11.63 -22.65
CA SER A 191 11.01 11.43 -22.54
C SER A 191 11.34 10.28 -21.61
N THR A 192 10.65 10.18 -20.47
CA THR A 192 10.81 9.08 -19.51
C THR A 192 10.50 7.73 -20.14
N ILE A 193 9.39 7.61 -20.90
CA ILE A 193 9.02 6.40 -21.63
C ILE A 193 10.10 6.07 -22.69
N CYS A 194 10.50 7.04 -23.51
CA CYS A 194 11.52 6.83 -24.53
C CYS A 194 12.89 6.43 -23.96
N HIS A 195 13.25 6.95 -22.78
CA HIS A 195 14.48 6.57 -22.09
C HIS A 195 14.39 5.15 -21.53
N ARG A 196 13.26 4.77 -20.91
CA ARG A 196 13.07 3.45 -20.31
C ARG A 196 13.01 2.33 -21.36
N PHE A 197 12.23 2.50 -22.42
CA PHE A 197 12.02 1.45 -23.42
C PHE A 197 12.95 1.56 -24.64
N GLY A 198 13.64 2.68 -24.80
CA GLY A 198 14.54 2.96 -25.91
C GLY A 198 13.89 3.79 -27.01
N LYS A 199 14.72 4.59 -27.70
CA LYS A 199 14.25 5.57 -28.71
C LYS A 199 13.56 4.94 -29.93
N GLN A 200 13.88 3.69 -30.25
CA GLN A 200 13.30 2.95 -31.38
C GLN A 200 12.14 2.04 -30.95
N SER A 201 11.75 2.07 -29.67
CA SER A 201 10.69 1.21 -29.17
C SER A 201 9.31 1.69 -29.66
N ARG A 202 8.35 0.76 -29.70
CA ARG A 202 6.95 1.08 -30.04
C ARG A 202 6.36 2.08 -29.06
N GLU A 203 6.72 1.96 -27.78
CA GLU A 203 6.29 2.86 -26.70
C GLU A 203 6.73 4.29 -26.99
N CYS A 204 8.01 4.49 -27.33
CA CYS A 204 8.53 5.81 -27.68
C CYS A 204 7.84 6.35 -28.93
N GLY A 205 7.70 5.53 -29.98
CA GLY A 205 7.02 5.93 -31.21
C GLY A 205 5.56 6.37 -30.98
N LEU A 206 4.88 5.77 -30.02
CA LEU A 206 3.50 6.08 -29.68
C LEU A 206 3.34 7.49 -29.07
N VAL A 207 4.27 7.89 -28.20
CA VAL A 207 4.16 9.14 -27.42
C VAL A 207 4.97 10.31 -27.99
N ASN A 208 6.06 10.03 -28.72
CA ASN A 208 7.01 11.04 -29.19
C ASN A 208 6.38 12.04 -30.17
N GLY A 209 5.51 11.57 -31.07
CA GLY A 209 4.82 12.44 -32.02
C GLY A 209 3.96 13.51 -31.34
N TRP A 210 3.22 13.12 -30.30
CA TRP A 210 2.44 14.06 -29.48
C TRP A 210 3.35 15.04 -28.73
N ALA A 211 4.41 14.54 -28.07
CA ALA A 211 5.31 15.39 -27.31
C ALA A 211 6.01 16.45 -28.17
N ASN A 212 6.49 16.07 -29.36
CA ASN A 212 7.08 17.00 -30.32
C ASN A 212 6.08 18.08 -30.77
N GLY A 213 4.82 17.70 -30.98
CA GLY A 213 3.75 18.66 -31.27
C GLY A 213 3.54 19.68 -30.15
N VAL A 214 3.55 19.22 -28.88
CA VAL A 214 3.43 20.10 -27.71
C VAL A 214 4.65 21.03 -27.59
N TYR A 215 5.86 20.52 -27.78
CA TYR A 215 7.08 21.34 -27.74
C TYR A 215 7.10 22.40 -28.85
N ALA A 216 6.68 22.04 -30.07
CA ALA A 216 6.59 22.97 -31.19
C ALA A 216 5.57 24.10 -30.90
N GLN A 217 4.39 23.77 -30.36
CA GLN A 217 3.40 24.77 -29.96
C GLN A 217 3.93 25.70 -28.86
N ARG A 218 4.68 25.17 -27.89
CA ARG A 218 5.27 25.97 -26.81
C ARG A 218 6.30 26.98 -27.37
N GLN A 219 7.17 26.53 -28.27
CA GLN A 219 8.14 27.40 -28.94
C GLN A 219 7.44 28.48 -29.77
N GLU A 220 6.36 28.14 -30.47
CA GLU A 220 5.59 29.11 -31.24
C GLU A 220 4.99 30.19 -30.33
N TRP A 221 4.36 29.80 -29.21
CA TRP A 221 3.82 30.75 -28.23
C TRP A 221 4.89 31.64 -27.59
N GLU A 222 6.05 31.07 -27.24
CA GLU A 222 7.18 31.82 -26.72
C GLU A 222 7.71 32.83 -27.75
N SER A 223 7.82 32.42 -29.02
CA SER A 223 8.26 33.31 -30.10
C SER A 223 7.29 34.47 -30.34
N GLN A 224 5.98 34.21 -30.31
CA GLN A 224 4.94 35.23 -30.46
C GLN A 224 4.94 36.20 -29.27
N ALA A 225 5.13 35.70 -28.05
CA ALA A 225 5.23 36.53 -26.86
C ALA A 225 6.47 37.45 -26.91
N GLN A 226 7.62 36.92 -27.34
CA GLN A 226 8.85 37.71 -27.52
C GLN A 226 8.69 38.77 -28.62
N GLN A 227 8.05 38.44 -29.74
CA GLN A 227 7.77 39.41 -30.80
C GLN A 227 6.89 40.56 -30.31
N LYS A 228 5.81 40.26 -29.58
CA LYS A 228 4.95 41.30 -28.98
C LYS A 228 5.73 42.21 -28.03
N GLN A 229 6.55 41.65 -27.15
CA GLN A 229 7.40 42.45 -26.27
C GLN A 229 8.38 43.35 -27.05
N LEU A 230 8.98 42.84 -28.13
CA LEU A 230 9.86 43.62 -28.99
C LEU A 230 9.12 44.75 -29.72
N GLU A 231 7.87 44.52 -30.14
CA GLU A 231 7.02 45.55 -30.74
C GLU A 231 6.62 46.63 -29.73
N GLU A 232 6.26 46.25 -28.51
CA GLU A 232 5.97 47.17 -27.41
C GLU A 232 7.19 48.04 -27.07
N ILE A 233 8.39 47.44 -26.95
CA ILE A 233 9.64 48.18 -26.73
C ILE A 233 9.91 49.14 -27.89
N LYS A 234 9.70 48.73 -29.14
CA LYS A 234 9.87 49.62 -30.31
C LYS A 234 8.87 50.77 -30.30
N ALA A 235 7.60 50.51 -29.98
CA ALA A 235 6.57 51.53 -29.87
C ALA A 235 6.88 52.52 -28.75
N GLN A 236 7.32 52.04 -27.60
CA GLN A 236 7.73 52.86 -26.48
C GLN A 236 8.94 53.73 -26.82
N ARG A 237 9.99 53.17 -27.45
CA ARG A 237 11.15 53.96 -27.91
C ARG A 237 10.77 55.02 -28.94
N LYS A 238 9.86 54.72 -29.86
CA LYS A 238 9.33 55.72 -30.81
C LYS A 238 8.57 56.83 -30.10
N PHE A 239 7.75 56.48 -29.12
CA PHE A 239 7.03 57.45 -28.29
C PHE A 239 7.99 58.34 -27.50
N GLU A 240 8.98 57.76 -26.82
CA GLU A 240 10.01 58.49 -26.07
C GLU A 240 10.84 59.41 -26.98
N ALA A 241 11.23 58.94 -28.18
CA ALA A 241 11.91 59.76 -29.17
C ALA A 241 11.04 60.93 -29.66
N ALA A 242 9.74 60.70 -29.90
CA ALA A 242 8.81 61.76 -30.29
C ALA A 242 8.55 62.78 -29.16
N VAL A 243 8.53 62.34 -27.91
CA VAL A 243 8.43 63.22 -26.73
C VAL A 243 9.71 64.05 -26.57
N ASN A 244 10.89 63.44 -26.75
CA ASN A 244 12.16 64.14 -26.62
C ASN A 244 12.43 65.13 -27.77
N GLN A 245 11.97 64.86 -28.99
CA GLN A 245 12.03 65.83 -30.10
C GLN A 245 11.14 67.05 -29.89
N LYS A 246 10.09 66.96 -29.06
CA LYS A 246 9.28 68.12 -28.68
C LYS A 246 9.92 68.98 -27.58
N ARG A 247 10.96 68.46 -26.91
CA ARG A 247 11.68 69.12 -25.81
C ARG A 247 12.96 69.76 -26.34
N GLU A 248 12.82 70.91 -26.99
CA GLU A 248 13.96 71.71 -27.44
C GLU A 248 14.11 72.98 -26.60
N TRP A 249 15.33 73.25 -26.14
CA TRP A 249 15.65 74.55 -25.56
C TRP A 249 15.63 75.60 -26.65
N ARG A 250 14.58 76.42 -26.68
CA ARG A 250 14.54 77.60 -27.56
C ARG A 250 15.05 78.80 -26.78
N CYS A 251 16.22 79.26 -27.18
CA CYS A 251 16.84 80.47 -26.66
C CYS A 251 16.57 81.63 -27.62
N THR A 252 15.88 82.66 -27.14
CA THR A 252 15.73 83.92 -27.88
C THR A 252 16.66 84.97 -27.27
N SER A 253 17.32 85.73 -28.14
CA SER A 253 18.13 86.87 -27.71
C SER A 253 17.20 88.02 -27.34
N THR A 254 17.41 88.63 -26.18
CA THR A 254 16.76 89.90 -25.85
C THR A 254 17.59 91.08 -26.37
N ASN A 255 16.96 92.24 -26.52
CA ASN A 255 17.58 93.45 -27.09
C ASN A 255 18.79 93.98 -26.29
N ASN A 256 19.05 93.46 -25.08
CA ASN A 256 20.19 93.82 -24.24
C ASN A 256 21.32 92.76 -24.25
N GLY A 257 21.29 91.80 -25.20
CA GLY A 257 22.34 90.79 -25.36
C GLY A 257 22.24 89.57 -24.43
N ALA A 258 21.33 89.56 -23.46
CA ALA A 258 21.05 88.39 -22.63
C ALA A 258 20.19 87.36 -23.39
N LYS A 259 20.57 86.07 -23.34
CA LYS A 259 19.80 84.96 -23.90
C LYS A 259 18.81 84.41 -22.87
N LEU A 260 17.52 84.39 -23.22
CA LEU A 260 16.47 83.76 -22.44
C LEU A 260 16.12 82.42 -23.09
N CYS A 261 16.47 81.33 -22.42
CA CYS A 261 16.14 79.97 -22.86
C CYS A 261 14.94 79.47 -22.06
N LYS A 262 13.88 79.06 -22.76
CA LYS A 262 12.73 78.39 -22.13
C LYS A 262 12.65 76.95 -22.60
N TYR A 263 12.32 76.07 -21.65
CA TYR A 263 12.05 74.66 -21.89
C TYR A 263 10.59 74.53 -22.32
N TYR A 264 10.35 73.97 -23.50
CA TYR A 264 9.01 73.72 -24.05
C TYR A 264 8.73 72.22 -24.11
#